data_AF-A0A8S2LTG7-F1
#
_entry.id   AF-A0A8S2LTG7-F1
#
_cell.length_a   1.000
_cell.length_b   1.000
_cell.length_c   1.000
_cell.angle_alpha   90.00
_cell.angle_beta   90.00
_cell.angle_gamma   90.00
#
_symmetry.space_group_name_H-M   'P 1'
#
loop_
_entity.id
_entity.type
_entity.pdbx_description
1 polymer ?
#
loop_
_entity_poly.entity_id
_entity_poly.type
_entity_poly.pdbx_seq_one_letter_code
_entity_poly.pdbx_strand_id
1 'polypeptide(L)'
;MASGDGENYEDNSSGFFADDLDQHDTERDLYAILHINKDADAVTIQQAYRRLTLLYHPDKHVEPRNKQLAMDLFIQVKKAYDILNDPQKRAIYDVVGTKGLKAEGWEVVSRTKTAREILDEYERLAREREERRFNQMTNPSGSVQMSVNLTDIFDQMNSNDENSDFSPVVEMTEFTVAQGIDIPLTSQDTATVTAVATTRNGRGTGSLTTSFRRVLADLSWFRIDLSFGEQNLAAFRYFRRLTQKLQASAAATFGLAEGGSTIITPSFLFSVTYQLTHHLSSSLQWKTGADSCMKGGLHYDNQTLSVSSAIQLGFVNTYGAIDGVYRFPDICNLRCSLKLFVFGPWFEYGIDRQLTKYTHGSATVAVSSRMGVSLRLKFTRGSQAFTFPLQISQDIVPSTIFYATVAPTLAYLVLDRLIIRPFARSEQEKEQKKREDEAREKQAERRREAINAQEVLRSLVDQIKDREGLEGLIILEARYGQLGLTTTNENSIKIIDVTVPLQVLVKDSTLKIATTVSKSNLTGFYDPCIGEEKSLFIKYSLRSQIHTILYKDTDPVILPNRGNQIYLFLSNQIE
;
A
#
# COMPACT_ATOMS: atom_id res chain seq x y z
N MET A 1 7.68 14.21 -71.63
CA MET A 1 7.52 12.76 -71.43
C MET A 1 7.86 12.47 -69.99
N ALA A 2 6.90 11.87 -69.26
CA ALA A 2 6.98 11.00 -68.06
C ALA A 2 8.24 11.07 -67.18
N SER A 3 8.23 11.03 -65.85
CA SER A 3 7.30 10.69 -64.78
C SER A 3 8.19 10.81 -63.53
N GLY A 4 7.85 11.52 -62.45
CA GLY A 4 6.91 11.07 -61.43
C GLY A 4 7.55 9.98 -60.58
N ASP A 5 8.17 10.35 -59.45
CA ASP A 5 8.36 9.52 -58.25
C ASP A 5 8.82 10.45 -57.10
N GLY A 6 7.85 10.95 -56.34
CA GLY A 6 8.06 11.61 -55.05
C GLY A 6 7.75 10.59 -53.95
N GLU A 7 8.78 10.05 -53.31
CA GLU A 7 8.64 9.19 -52.16
C GLU A 7 8.19 10.01 -50.94
N ASN A 8 6.98 9.69 -50.47
CA ASN A 8 6.43 10.14 -49.19
C ASN A 8 7.25 9.53 -48.05
N TYR A 9 7.95 10.38 -47.30
CA TYR A 9 8.38 10.05 -45.94
C TYR A 9 7.18 10.17 -45.01
N GLU A 10 6.63 9.03 -44.57
CA GLU A 10 5.71 8.97 -43.44
C GLU A 10 6.49 9.25 -42.15
N ASP A 11 6.29 10.44 -41.59
CA ASP A 11 6.76 10.83 -40.26
C ASP A 11 5.89 10.12 -39.21
N ASN A 12 6.38 8.97 -38.74
CA ASN A 12 5.70 8.14 -37.75
C ASN A 12 6.19 8.49 -36.33
N SER A 13 6.13 9.77 -35.96
CA SER A 13 6.64 10.28 -34.67
C SER A 13 5.73 11.31 -34.00
N SER A 14 4.43 11.00 -33.87
CA SER A 14 3.52 11.79 -33.01
C SER A 14 2.46 10.93 -32.33
N GLY A 15 2.90 9.89 -31.60
CA GLY A 15 2.02 8.92 -30.97
C GLY A 15 2.13 8.84 -29.45
N PHE A 16 2.41 9.92 -28.70
CA PHE A 16 2.49 9.82 -27.23
C PHE A 16 2.05 11.05 -26.40
N PHE A 17 1.52 12.11 -27.03
CA PHE A 17 1.09 13.33 -26.30
C PHE A 17 -0.21 13.97 -26.84
N ALA A 18 -1.22 13.17 -27.20
CA ALA A 18 -2.49 13.73 -27.71
C ALA A 18 -3.72 12.84 -27.50
N ASP A 19 -3.89 12.20 -26.34
CA ASP A 19 -5.11 11.38 -26.10
C ASP A 19 -6.00 11.86 -24.94
N ASP A 20 -5.67 12.97 -24.27
CA ASP A 20 -6.42 13.49 -23.11
C ASP A 20 -6.95 14.93 -23.29
N LEU A 21 -7.08 15.41 -24.52
CA LEU A 21 -7.84 16.62 -24.82
C LEU A 21 -9.03 16.25 -25.71
N ASP A 22 -10.22 16.32 -25.11
CA ASP A 22 -11.54 16.27 -25.76
C ASP A 22 -11.88 14.99 -26.55
N GLN A 23 -11.68 13.81 -25.95
CA GLN A 23 -12.58 12.70 -26.25
C GLN A 23 -13.96 13.05 -25.66
N HIS A 24 -14.79 13.76 -26.43
CA HIS A 24 -16.23 13.68 -26.25
C HIS A 24 -16.60 12.20 -26.09
N ASP A 25 -17.24 11.84 -24.98
CA ASP A 25 -17.78 10.51 -24.68
C ASP A 25 -18.60 9.97 -25.87
N THR A 26 -17.94 9.31 -26.82
CA THR A 26 -18.59 8.50 -27.85
C THR A 26 -18.59 7.03 -27.45
N GLU A 27 -18.51 6.70 -26.16
CA GLU A 27 -19.12 5.47 -25.68
C GLU A 27 -20.63 5.68 -25.73
N ARG A 28 -21.27 5.06 -26.74
CA ARG A 28 -22.73 5.13 -26.97
C ARG A 28 -23.49 4.97 -25.66
N ASP A 29 -24.43 5.89 -25.40
CA ASP A 29 -25.30 5.85 -24.23
C ASP A 29 -25.93 4.45 -24.08
N LEU A 30 -25.77 3.83 -22.91
CA LEU A 30 -26.23 2.45 -22.65
C LEU A 30 -27.75 2.33 -22.80
N TYR A 31 -28.48 3.41 -22.49
CA TYR A 31 -29.92 3.48 -22.70
C TYR A 31 -30.27 3.52 -24.18
N ALA A 32 -29.46 4.20 -24.99
CA ALA A 32 -29.62 4.23 -26.44
C ALA A 32 -29.33 2.87 -27.09
N ILE A 33 -28.35 2.10 -26.59
CA ILE A 33 -28.05 0.75 -27.08
C ILE A 33 -29.27 -0.19 -26.90
N LEU A 34 -29.93 -0.11 -25.74
CA LEU A 34 -31.12 -0.92 -25.45
C LEU A 34 -32.42 -0.30 -26.00
N HIS A 35 -32.36 0.90 -26.59
CA HIS A 35 -33.52 1.67 -27.07
C HIS A 35 -34.60 1.87 -25.98
N ILE A 36 -34.17 2.28 -24.79
CA ILE A 36 -35.04 2.51 -23.63
C ILE A 36 -34.80 3.92 -23.06
N ASN A 37 -35.77 4.43 -22.30
CA ASN A 37 -35.60 5.69 -21.57
C ASN A 37 -34.76 5.48 -20.30
N LYS A 38 -34.11 6.55 -19.81
CA LYS A 38 -33.36 6.56 -18.54
C LYS A 38 -34.22 6.19 -17.33
N ASP A 39 -35.52 6.46 -17.38
CA ASP A 39 -36.51 6.12 -16.35
C ASP A 39 -37.05 4.68 -16.45
N ALA A 40 -36.51 3.84 -17.34
CA ALA A 40 -37.06 2.50 -17.58
C ALA A 40 -36.90 1.56 -16.36
N ASP A 41 -37.96 0.81 -16.06
CA ASP A 41 -37.98 -0.21 -15.02
C ASP A 41 -37.13 -1.44 -15.40
N ALA A 42 -36.70 -2.22 -14.40
CA ALA A 42 -35.92 -3.45 -14.61
C ALA A 42 -36.62 -4.45 -15.55
N VAL A 43 -37.96 -4.51 -15.52
CA VAL A 43 -38.76 -5.36 -16.41
C VAL A 43 -38.60 -4.91 -17.86
N THR A 44 -38.66 -3.61 -18.11
CA THR A 44 -38.51 -3.01 -19.45
C THR A 44 -37.10 -3.22 -20.00
N ILE A 45 -36.08 -3.09 -19.15
CA ILE A 45 -34.68 -3.38 -19.48
C ILE A 45 -34.52 -4.85 -19.90
N GLN A 46 -35.11 -5.78 -19.13
CA GLN A 46 -35.04 -7.22 -19.44
C GLN A 46 -35.77 -7.57 -20.73
N GLN A 47 -36.93 -6.97 -20.99
CA GLN A 47 -37.69 -7.17 -22.23
C GLN A 47 -36.92 -6.66 -23.45
N ALA A 48 -36.33 -5.47 -23.36
CA ALA A 48 -35.50 -4.89 -24.42
C ALA A 48 -34.27 -5.76 -24.73
N TYR A 49 -33.58 -6.24 -23.70
CA TYR A 49 -32.45 -7.15 -23.84
C TYR A 49 -32.85 -8.45 -24.55
N ARG A 50 -33.94 -9.10 -24.13
CA ARG A 50 -34.42 -10.35 -24.78
C ARG A 50 -34.73 -10.14 -26.27
N ARG A 51 -35.37 -9.01 -26.63
CA ARG A 51 -35.67 -8.67 -28.02
C ARG A 51 -34.40 -8.51 -28.86
N LEU A 52 -33.43 -7.74 -28.37
CA LEU A 52 -32.19 -7.43 -29.10
C LEU A 52 -31.25 -8.65 -29.19
N THR A 53 -31.21 -9.48 -28.15
CA THR A 53 -30.45 -10.75 -28.12
C THR A 53 -30.96 -11.71 -29.20
N LEU A 54 -32.28 -11.82 -29.38
CA LEU A 54 -32.89 -12.65 -30.43
C LEU A 54 -32.61 -12.13 -31.84
N LEU A 55 -32.36 -10.84 -32.03
CA LEU A 55 -32.07 -10.22 -33.32
C LEU A 55 -30.58 -10.38 -33.70
N TYR A 56 -29.69 -10.16 -32.74
CA TYR A 56 -28.24 -10.17 -32.96
C TYR A 56 -27.57 -11.51 -32.59
N HIS A 57 -28.32 -12.58 -32.40
CA HIS A 57 -27.75 -13.91 -32.12
C HIS A 57 -26.91 -14.41 -33.31
N PRO A 58 -25.65 -14.85 -33.11
CA PRO A 58 -24.74 -15.21 -34.20
C PRO A 58 -25.25 -16.40 -35.04
N ASP A 59 -26.08 -17.28 -34.47
CA ASP A 59 -26.66 -18.42 -35.20
C ASP A 59 -27.74 -18.03 -36.22
N LYS A 60 -28.29 -16.82 -36.16
CA LYS A 60 -29.30 -16.37 -37.14
C LYS A 60 -28.69 -15.78 -38.41
N HIS A 61 -27.38 -15.53 -38.43
CA HIS A 61 -26.68 -14.88 -39.53
C HIS A 61 -25.73 -15.87 -40.22
N VAL A 62 -26.03 -16.19 -41.48
CA VAL A 62 -25.32 -17.23 -42.25
C VAL A 62 -24.05 -16.69 -42.93
N GLU A 63 -24.06 -15.41 -43.32
CA GLU A 63 -22.90 -14.79 -43.95
C GLU A 63 -21.80 -14.45 -42.93
N PRO A 64 -20.51 -14.74 -43.23
CA PRO A 64 -19.42 -14.56 -42.27
C PRO A 64 -19.23 -13.10 -41.82
N ARG A 65 -19.46 -12.13 -42.72
CA ARG A 65 -19.38 -10.69 -42.41
C ARG A 65 -20.52 -10.24 -41.48
N ASN A 66 -21.75 -10.68 -41.75
CA ASN A 66 -22.91 -10.34 -40.91
C ASN A 66 -22.86 -11.04 -39.55
N LYS A 67 -22.28 -12.24 -39.50
CA LYS A 67 -22.06 -12.97 -38.25
C LYS A 67 -21.10 -12.23 -37.31
N GLN A 68 -20.02 -11.64 -37.85
CA GLN A 68 -19.08 -10.82 -37.06
C GLN A 68 -19.76 -9.55 -36.54
N LEU A 69 -20.49 -8.81 -37.40
CA LEU A 69 -21.21 -7.60 -36.97
C LEU A 69 -22.29 -7.89 -35.93
N ALA A 70 -23.01 -9.01 -36.07
CA ALA A 70 -23.99 -9.46 -35.09
C ALA A 70 -23.32 -9.81 -33.74
N MET A 71 -22.13 -10.43 -33.77
CA MET A 71 -21.33 -10.73 -32.58
C MET A 71 -20.95 -9.46 -31.81
N ASP A 72 -20.47 -8.42 -32.51
CA ASP A 72 -20.06 -7.16 -31.89
C ASP A 72 -21.25 -6.44 -31.24
N LEU A 73 -22.39 -6.39 -31.94
CA LEU A 73 -23.63 -5.80 -31.42
C LEU A 73 -24.18 -6.60 -30.24
N PHE A 74 -24.09 -7.93 -30.28
CA PHE A 74 -24.49 -8.81 -29.18
C PHE A 74 -23.67 -8.53 -27.92
N ILE A 75 -22.34 -8.36 -28.05
CA ILE A 75 -21.46 -8.02 -26.93
C ILE A 75 -21.84 -6.65 -26.34
N GLN A 76 -22.11 -5.65 -27.18
CA GLN A 76 -22.52 -4.31 -26.74
C GLN A 76 -23.87 -4.35 -25.99
N VAL A 77 -24.86 -5.06 -26.53
CA VAL A 77 -26.20 -5.21 -25.91
C VAL A 77 -26.11 -5.93 -24.57
N LYS A 78 -25.29 -6.99 -24.49
CA LYS A 78 -25.03 -7.71 -23.24
C LYS A 78 -24.36 -6.82 -22.20
N LYS A 79 -23.32 -6.07 -22.59
CA LYS A 79 -22.63 -5.11 -21.71
C LYS A 79 -23.59 -4.05 -21.17
N ALA A 80 -24.46 -3.50 -22.01
CA ALA A 80 -25.46 -2.52 -21.59
C ALA A 80 -26.48 -3.11 -20.60
N TYR A 81 -26.96 -4.33 -20.86
CA TYR A 81 -27.85 -5.03 -19.92
C TYR A 81 -27.17 -5.32 -18.59
N ASP A 82 -25.95 -5.84 -18.58
CA ASP A 82 -25.23 -6.20 -17.35
C ASP A 82 -24.99 -4.98 -16.43
N ILE A 83 -24.82 -3.80 -17.02
CA ILE A 83 -24.65 -2.53 -16.28
C ILE A 83 -26.00 -1.96 -15.83
N LEU A 84 -26.99 -1.88 -16.72
CA LEU A 84 -28.28 -1.24 -16.40
C LEU A 84 -29.21 -2.11 -15.55
N ASN A 85 -29.04 -3.43 -15.59
CA ASN A 85 -29.82 -4.38 -14.79
C ASN A 85 -29.32 -4.45 -13.34
N ASP A 86 -28.05 -4.12 -13.08
CA ASP A 86 -27.51 -4.02 -11.73
C ASP A 86 -27.76 -2.61 -11.17
N PRO A 87 -28.59 -2.45 -10.12
CA PRO A 87 -28.93 -1.14 -9.57
C PRO A 87 -27.72 -0.33 -9.10
N GLN A 88 -26.65 -0.98 -8.64
CA GLN A 88 -25.43 -0.27 -8.23
C GLN A 88 -24.74 0.33 -9.44
N LYS A 89 -24.47 -0.50 -10.46
CA LYS A 89 -23.81 -0.07 -11.70
C LYS A 89 -24.64 0.94 -12.49
N ARG A 90 -25.98 0.88 -12.40
CA ARG A 90 -26.87 1.88 -12.99
C ARG A 90 -26.75 3.24 -12.29
N ALA A 91 -26.86 3.29 -10.96
CA ALA A 91 -26.73 4.55 -10.21
C ALA A 91 -25.39 5.26 -10.47
N ILE A 92 -24.34 4.45 -10.55
CA ILE A 92 -23.00 4.86 -10.97
C ILE A 92 -22.99 5.51 -12.35
N TYR A 93 -23.62 4.84 -13.32
CA TYR A 93 -23.61 5.26 -14.71
C TYR A 93 -24.41 6.55 -14.88
N ASP A 94 -25.50 6.68 -14.13
CA ASP A 94 -26.36 7.86 -14.13
C ASP A 94 -25.66 9.09 -13.54
N VAL A 95 -24.75 8.91 -12.58
CA VAL A 95 -24.04 10.01 -11.90
C VAL A 95 -22.69 10.34 -12.55
N VAL A 96 -21.88 9.33 -12.87
CA VAL A 96 -20.46 9.48 -13.29
C VAL A 96 -20.23 9.05 -14.75
N GLY A 97 -21.21 8.39 -15.38
CA GLY A 97 -21.08 7.88 -16.74
C GLY A 97 -20.20 6.63 -16.83
N THR A 98 -19.69 6.34 -18.03
CA THR A 98 -18.86 5.14 -18.26
C THR A 98 -17.51 5.16 -17.53
N LYS A 99 -17.00 6.36 -17.21
CA LYS A 99 -15.76 6.55 -16.45
C LYS A 99 -15.85 5.98 -15.03
N GLY A 100 -17.02 6.06 -14.39
CA GLY A 100 -17.27 5.47 -13.08
C GLY A 100 -17.25 3.94 -13.09
N LEU A 101 -17.64 3.31 -14.20
CA LEU A 101 -17.71 1.85 -14.33
C LEU A 101 -16.35 1.18 -14.57
N LYS A 102 -15.37 1.92 -15.11
CA LYS A 102 -14.00 1.44 -15.37
C LYS A 102 -13.07 1.62 -14.16
N ALA A 103 -13.57 2.22 -13.09
CA ALA A 103 -12.82 2.63 -11.92
C ALA A 103 -12.54 1.41 -10.99
N GLU A 104 -11.30 0.89 -10.96
CA GLU A 104 -10.91 -0.22 -10.06
C GLU A 104 -10.99 0.15 -8.56
N GLY A 105 -11.54 -0.74 -7.72
CA GLY A 105 -11.67 -0.55 -6.26
C GLY A 105 -13.07 -0.17 -5.76
N TRP A 106 -14.07 -0.18 -6.64
CA TRP A 106 -15.45 0.18 -6.33
C TRP A 106 -16.33 -0.97 -5.80
N GLU A 107 -15.82 -2.20 -5.77
CA GLU A 107 -16.57 -3.41 -5.42
C GLU A 107 -17.01 -3.50 -3.93
N VAL A 108 -16.73 -2.47 -3.12
CA VAL A 108 -17.00 -2.44 -1.67
C VAL A 108 -18.12 -1.45 -1.28
N VAL A 109 -18.65 -0.67 -2.23
CA VAL A 109 -19.66 0.36 -1.92
C VAL A 109 -21.07 -0.26 -1.93
N SER A 110 -21.73 -0.28 -0.77
CA SER A 110 -23.14 -0.69 -0.61
C SER A 110 -24.11 0.26 -1.33
N ARG A 111 -25.31 -0.25 -1.60
CA ARG A 111 -26.40 0.31 -2.44
C ARG A 111 -26.93 1.72 -2.10
N THR A 112 -26.35 2.42 -1.12
CA THR A 112 -27.05 3.42 -0.31
C THR A 112 -26.42 4.82 -0.30
N LYS A 113 -25.41 5.07 -1.13
CA LYS A 113 -24.80 6.40 -1.23
C LYS A 113 -25.63 7.35 -2.09
N THR A 114 -25.75 8.60 -1.65
CA THR A 114 -26.40 9.67 -2.41
C THR A 114 -25.57 10.10 -3.62
N ALA A 115 -26.18 10.72 -4.63
CA ALA A 115 -25.48 11.14 -5.86
C ALA A 115 -24.27 12.05 -5.61
N ARG A 116 -24.33 12.91 -4.57
CA ARG A 116 -23.20 13.77 -4.18
C ARG A 116 -22.08 12.98 -3.52
N GLU A 117 -22.40 12.02 -2.66
CA GLU A 117 -21.40 11.15 -2.03
C GLU A 117 -20.71 10.24 -3.06
N ILE A 118 -21.41 9.81 -4.11
CA ILE A 118 -20.84 9.05 -5.23
C ILE A 118 -19.82 9.90 -6.01
N LEU A 119 -20.13 11.17 -6.25
CA LEU A 119 -19.21 12.11 -6.92
C LEU A 119 -17.97 12.37 -6.07
N ASP A 120 -18.15 12.70 -4.79
CA ASP A 120 -17.03 12.99 -3.88
C ASP A 120 -16.10 11.77 -3.71
N GLU A 121 -16.66 10.56 -3.64
CA GLU A 121 -15.90 9.32 -3.56
C GLU A 121 -15.15 9.01 -4.86
N TYR A 122 -15.78 9.27 -6.01
CA TYR A 122 -15.13 9.12 -7.32
C TYR A 122 -13.93 10.07 -7.45
N GLU A 123 -14.08 11.35 -7.11
CA GLU A 123 -12.99 12.32 -7.14
C GLU A 123 -11.84 11.93 -6.23
N ARG A 124 -12.15 11.44 -5.03
CA ARG A 124 -11.15 10.96 -4.08
C ARG A 124 -10.36 9.77 -4.64
N LEU A 125 -11.04 8.76 -5.19
CA LEU A 125 -10.39 7.59 -5.76
C LEU A 125 -9.61 7.92 -7.03
N ALA A 126 -10.07 8.88 -7.84
CA ALA A 126 -9.35 9.36 -9.01
C ALA A 126 -8.00 9.99 -8.62
N ARG A 127 -7.99 10.89 -7.63
CA ARG A 127 -6.73 11.48 -7.10
C ARG A 127 -5.79 10.43 -6.53
N GLU A 128 -6.30 9.49 -5.74
CA GLU A 128 -5.48 8.40 -5.21
C GLU A 128 -4.88 7.52 -6.31
N ARG A 129 -5.61 7.26 -7.40
CA ARG A 129 -5.07 6.52 -8.56
C ARG A 129 -4.02 7.31 -9.31
N GLU A 130 -4.23 8.59 -9.53
CA GLU A 130 -3.24 9.48 -10.17
C GLU A 130 -1.94 9.48 -9.37
N GLU A 131 -2.01 9.64 -8.05
CA GLU A 131 -0.85 9.56 -7.16
C GLU A 131 -0.18 8.17 -7.19
N ARG A 132 -0.95 7.08 -7.15
CA ARG A 132 -0.40 5.71 -7.25
C ARG A 132 0.26 5.46 -8.60
N ARG A 133 -0.36 5.91 -9.69
CA ARG A 133 0.17 5.77 -11.05
C ARG A 133 1.46 6.58 -11.18
N PHE A 134 1.48 7.81 -10.66
CA PHE A 134 2.68 8.64 -10.62
C PHE A 134 3.80 7.99 -9.80
N ASN A 135 3.51 7.46 -8.61
CA ASN A 135 4.47 6.75 -7.76
C ASN A 135 4.90 5.36 -8.30
N GLN A 136 4.13 4.76 -9.20
CA GLN A 136 4.52 3.53 -9.91
C GLN A 136 5.40 3.85 -11.13
N MET A 137 5.12 4.96 -11.81
CA MET A 137 5.88 5.42 -12.98
C MET A 137 7.16 6.16 -12.59
N THR A 138 7.23 6.67 -11.37
CA THR A 138 8.42 7.33 -10.83
C THR A 138 8.75 6.66 -9.50
N ASN A 139 9.94 6.10 -9.37
CA ASN A 139 10.43 5.59 -8.10
C ASN A 139 11.41 6.62 -7.52
N PRO A 140 10.92 7.70 -6.87
CA PRO A 140 11.77 8.74 -6.35
C PRO A 140 12.58 8.20 -5.18
N SER A 141 13.88 8.48 -5.17
CA SER A 141 14.79 8.20 -4.06
C SER A 141 15.44 9.50 -3.60
N GLY A 142 15.55 9.69 -2.29
CA GLY A 142 16.17 10.86 -1.71
C GLY A 142 17.20 10.47 -0.66
N SER A 143 18.31 11.20 -0.59
CA SER A 143 19.19 11.14 0.57
C SER A 143 19.62 12.52 1.01
N VAL A 144 19.71 12.72 2.32
CA VAL A 144 20.20 13.94 2.95
C VAL A 144 21.30 13.53 3.90
N GLN A 145 22.47 14.11 3.76
CA GLN A 145 23.61 13.91 4.64
C GLN A 145 24.05 15.24 5.24
N MET A 146 24.21 15.28 6.55
CA MET A 146 24.70 16.46 7.27
C MET A 146 25.83 16.06 8.21
N SER A 147 27.04 16.41 7.83
CA SER A 147 28.26 16.13 8.57
C SER A 147 28.53 17.25 9.57
N VAL A 148 28.75 16.89 10.84
CA VAL A 148 28.97 17.84 11.93
C VAL A 148 30.28 17.49 12.63
N ASN A 149 31.12 18.49 12.87
CA ASN A 149 32.31 18.38 13.68
C ASN A 149 32.01 18.86 15.11
N LEU A 150 32.24 17.98 16.07
CA LEU A 150 32.05 18.20 17.50
C LEU A 150 33.38 18.18 18.28
N THR A 151 34.52 18.09 17.59
CA THR A 151 35.86 17.95 18.21
C THR A 151 36.08 18.98 19.32
N ASP A 152 35.78 20.26 19.05
CA ASP A 152 35.96 21.36 20.01
C ASP A 152 35.22 21.17 21.34
N ILE A 153 34.05 20.53 21.32
CA ILE A 153 33.26 20.26 22.54
C ILE A 153 33.92 19.16 23.38
N PHE A 154 34.46 18.12 22.73
CA PHE A 154 35.00 16.95 23.41
C PHE A 154 36.45 17.12 23.84
N ASP A 155 37.24 17.91 23.11
CA ASP A 155 38.60 18.26 23.51
C ASP A 155 38.58 19.13 24.78
N GLN A 156 37.58 20.03 24.93
CA GLN A 156 37.37 20.83 26.14
C GLN A 156 37.07 19.98 27.38
N MET A 157 36.32 18.88 27.24
CA MET A 157 36.04 17.96 28.35
C MET A 157 37.27 17.18 28.82
N ASN A 158 38.29 17.04 27.97
CA ASN A 158 39.51 16.31 28.27
C ASN A 158 40.67 17.24 28.73
N SER A 159 40.55 18.56 28.51
CA SER A 159 41.54 19.55 28.96
C SER A 159 41.28 20.04 30.39
N ASN A 160 42.32 20.05 31.25
CA ASN A 160 42.25 20.51 32.65
C ASN A 160 42.37 22.04 32.82
N ASP A 161 42.27 22.83 31.75
CA ASP A 161 42.45 24.29 31.81
C ASP A 161 41.14 25.00 32.19
N GLU A 162 41.02 25.33 33.48
CA GLU A 162 39.88 26.06 34.07
C GLU A 162 39.77 27.54 33.59
N ASN A 163 40.70 28.04 32.78
CA ASN A 163 40.83 29.48 32.44
C ASN A 163 40.62 29.83 30.95
N SER A 164 39.95 28.99 30.17
CA SER A 164 39.63 29.34 28.78
C SER A 164 38.21 29.94 28.64
N ASP A 165 38.13 31.25 28.39
CA ASP A 165 36.94 31.99 27.95
C ASP A 165 36.59 31.59 26.49
N PHE A 166 36.35 30.29 26.26
CA PHE A 166 36.14 29.73 24.93
C PHE A 166 34.71 29.17 24.80
N SER A 167 33.93 29.75 23.89
CA SER A 167 32.61 29.24 23.53
C SER A 167 32.76 28.12 22.50
N PRO A 168 32.36 26.87 22.78
CA PRO A 168 32.48 25.78 21.82
C PRO A 168 31.64 26.07 20.57
N VAL A 169 32.23 25.90 19.39
CA VAL A 169 31.54 26.12 18.11
C VAL A 169 31.25 24.75 17.48
N VAL A 170 29.97 24.49 17.21
CA VAL A 170 29.57 23.34 16.39
C VAL A 170 29.69 23.74 14.93
N GLU A 171 30.60 23.11 14.20
CA GLU A 171 30.80 23.39 12.78
C GLU A 171 30.10 22.33 11.91
N MET A 172 29.28 22.78 10.96
CA MET A 172 28.80 21.90 9.89
C MET A 172 29.85 21.83 8.79
N THR A 173 30.44 20.65 8.61
CA THR A 173 31.56 20.45 7.66
C THR A 173 31.07 20.22 6.25
N GLU A 174 29.98 19.47 6.08
CA GLU A 174 29.43 19.10 4.79
C GLU A 174 27.92 18.90 4.86
N PHE A 175 27.18 19.42 3.89
CA PHE A 175 25.76 19.14 3.71
C PHE A 175 25.50 18.70 2.27
N THR A 176 24.94 17.50 2.11
CA THR A 176 24.73 16.85 0.82
C THR A 176 23.27 16.44 0.68
N VAL A 177 22.62 16.85 -0.40
CA VAL A 177 21.27 16.44 -0.77
C VAL A 177 21.34 15.74 -2.11
N ALA A 178 20.88 14.50 -2.17
CA ALA A 178 20.71 13.76 -3.41
C ALA A 178 19.23 13.45 -3.64
N GLN A 179 18.78 13.62 -4.88
CA GLN A 179 17.45 13.25 -5.32
C GLN A 179 17.55 12.53 -6.65
N GLY A 180 17.01 11.32 -6.72
CA GLY A 180 16.98 10.48 -7.91
C GLY A 180 15.56 10.11 -8.28
N ILE A 181 15.27 9.99 -9.57
CA ILE A 181 14.01 9.46 -10.08
C ILE A 181 14.35 8.38 -11.10
N ASP A 182 13.86 7.16 -10.85
CA ASP A 182 13.88 6.09 -11.85
C ASP A 182 12.56 6.10 -12.63
N ILE A 183 12.67 6.14 -13.95
CA ILE A 183 11.58 6.18 -14.92
C ILE A 183 11.69 4.93 -15.80
N PRO A 184 10.85 3.90 -15.61
CA PRO A 184 10.77 2.78 -16.52
C PRO A 184 10.10 3.25 -17.83
N LEU A 185 10.87 3.32 -18.91
CA LEU A 185 10.37 3.72 -20.24
C LEU A 185 9.67 2.56 -20.94
N THR A 186 10.22 1.36 -20.81
CA THR A 186 9.64 0.10 -21.32
C THR A 186 9.87 -1.01 -20.28
N SER A 187 9.42 -2.24 -20.56
CA SER A 187 9.74 -3.40 -19.71
C SER A 187 11.24 -3.72 -19.64
N GLN A 188 12.05 -3.19 -20.56
CA GLN A 188 13.49 -3.45 -20.66
C GLN A 188 14.34 -2.18 -20.45
N ASP A 189 13.78 -1.00 -20.70
CA ASP A 189 14.49 0.28 -20.67
C ASP A 189 14.10 1.09 -19.43
N THR A 190 15.11 1.58 -18.72
CA THR A 190 14.95 2.45 -17.56
C THR A 190 15.85 3.66 -17.71
N ALA A 191 15.27 4.85 -17.61
CA ALA A 191 16.00 6.10 -17.48
C ALA A 191 16.05 6.50 -16.00
N THR A 192 17.21 6.89 -15.51
CA THR A 192 17.37 7.43 -14.15
C THR A 192 17.94 8.84 -14.25
N VAL A 193 17.39 9.77 -13.49
CA VAL A 193 17.96 11.11 -13.33
C VAL A 193 18.25 11.33 -11.86
N THR A 194 19.50 11.58 -11.50
CA THR A 194 19.93 11.83 -10.13
C THR A 194 20.66 13.16 -10.06
N ALA A 195 20.16 14.07 -9.23
CA ALA A 195 20.83 15.32 -8.87
C ALA A 195 21.44 15.18 -7.48
N VAL A 196 22.67 15.64 -7.31
CA VAL A 196 23.35 15.73 -6.02
C VAL A 196 23.85 17.16 -5.87
N ALA A 197 23.55 17.78 -4.74
CA ALA A 197 24.09 19.08 -4.35
C ALA A 197 24.83 18.92 -3.03
N THR A 198 26.10 19.29 -3.03
CA THR A 198 26.99 19.21 -1.87
C THR A 198 27.49 20.60 -1.54
N THR A 199 27.50 20.95 -0.26
CA THR A 199 28.11 22.18 0.25
C THR A 199 29.15 21.81 1.28
N ARG A 200 30.38 22.26 1.09
CA ARG A 200 31.50 21.98 1.98
C ARG A 200 32.28 23.27 2.23
N ASN A 201 32.44 23.64 3.51
CA ASN A 201 33.17 24.84 3.93
C ASN A 201 32.76 26.11 3.15
N GLY A 202 31.46 26.33 2.96
CA GLY A 202 30.93 27.50 2.26
C GLY A 202 31.02 27.47 0.72
N ARG A 203 31.61 26.43 0.11
CA ARG A 203 31.59 26.21 -1.34
C ARG A 203 30.57 25.13 -1.70
N GLY A 204 29.64 25.47 -2.60
CA GLY A 204 28.67 24.52 -3.15
C GLY A 204 29.13 23.93 -4.47
N THR A 205 28.99 22.62 -4.63
CA THR A 205 29.10 21.90 -5.90
C THR A 205 27.82 21.12 -6.15
N GLY A 206 27.47 20.95 -7.42
CA GLY A 206 26.33 20.15 -7.82
C GLY A 206 26.74 19.21 -8.95
N SER A 207 26.14 18.04 -9.00
CA SER A 207 26.28 17.12 -10.13
C SER A 207 24.91 16.58 -10.53
N LEU A 208 24.63 16.58 -11.83
CA LEU A 208 23.46 15.95 -12.44
C LEU A 208 23.93 14.72 -13.21
N THR A 209 23.48 13.55 -12.81
CA THR A 209 23.74 12.28 -13.49
C THR A 209 22.47 11.77 -14.16
N THR A 210 22.52 11.60 -15.47
CA THR A 210 21.50 10.92 -16.25
C THR A 210 22.00 9.54 -16.66
N SER A 211 21.21 8.51 -16.43
CA SER A 211 21.54 7.13 -16.75
C SER A 211 20.49 6.51 -17.65
N PHE A 212 20.93 5.80 -18.68
CA PHE A 212 20.08 4.95 -19.50
C PHE A 212 20.50 3.49 -19.30
N ARG A 213 19.57 2.64 -18.86
CA ARG A 213 19.78 1.21 -18.68
C ARG A 213 18.86 0.44 -19.62
N ARG A 214 19.41 -0.53 -20.35
CA ARG A 214 18.65 -1.47 -21.18
C ARG A 214 18.99 -2.90 -20.82
N VAL A 215 17.96 -3.70 -20.57
CA VAL A 215 18.04 -5.16 -20.43
C VAL A 215 18.00 -5.77 -21.83
N LEU A 216 19.08 -6.40 -22.27
CA LEU A 216 19.19 -6.98 -23.63
C LEU A 216 18.60 -8.39 -23.70
N ALA A 217 18.79 -9.17 -22.65
CA ALA A 217 18.29 -10.53 -22.47
C ALA A 217 18.12 -10.79 -20.97
N ASP A 218 17.46 -11.88 -20.59
CA ASP A 218 17.25 -12.26 -19.17
C ASP A 218 18.56 -12.39 -18.35
N LEU A 219 19.71 -12.45 -19.03
CA LEU A 219 21.03 -12.66 -18.44
C LEU A 219 21.98 -11.46 -18.60
N SER A 220 21.63 -10.41 -19.34
CA SER A 220 22.54 -9.28 -19.61
C SER A 220 21.83 -7.93 -19.69
N TRP A 221 22.53 -6.90 -19.23
CA TRP A 221 22.10 -5.51 -19.34
C TRP A 221 23.31 -4.61 -19.53
N PHE A 222 23.08 -3.46 -20.15
CA PHE A 222 24.06 -2.38 -20.18
C PHE A 222 23.46 -1.10 -19.59
N ARG A 223 24.34 -0.22 -19.13
CA ARG A 223 24.01 1.09 -18.58
C ARG A 223 24.99 2.12 -19.08
N ILE A 224 24.48 3.26 -19.52
CA ILE A 224 25.24 4.45 -19.90
C ILE A 224 24.94 5.50 -18.86
N ASP A 225 25.96 6.10 -18.27
CA ASP A 225 25.88 7.14 -17.25
C ASP A 225 26.56 8.40 -17.80
N LEU A 226 25.86 9.52 -17.83
CA LEU A 226 26.41 10.84 -18.16
C LEU A 226 26.23 11.73 -16.94
N SER A 227 27.33 12.26 -16.40
CA SER A 227 27.32 13.15 -15.24
C SER A 227 27.90 14.51 -15.63
N PHE A 228 27.25 15.57 -15.19
CA PHE A 228 27.63 16.96 -15.45
C PHE A 228 27.70 17.73 -14.14
N GLY A 229 28.66 18.66 -13.99
CA GLY A 229 28.77 19.51 -12.79
C GLY A 229 30.18 19.49 -12.20
N GLU A 230 30.33 19.02 -10.95
CA GLU A 230 31.65 18.98 -10.27
C GLU A 230 32.72 18.21 -11.08
N GLN A 231 32.33 17.10 -11.70
CA GLN A 231 33.13 16.39 -12.68
C GLN A 231 32.23 15.95 -13.83
N ASN A 232 32.62 16.30 -15.06
CA ASN A 232 31.95 15.80 -16.25
C ASN A 232 32.46 14.38 -16.54
N LEU A 233 31.59 13.38 -16.45
CA LEU A 233 31.96 11.97 -16.57
C LEU A 233 31.02 11.26 -17.54
N ALA A 234 31.58 10.43 -18.42
CA ALA A 234 30.82 9.47 -19.22
C ALA A 234 31.23 8.05 -18.83
N ALA A 235 30.28 7.21 -18.44
CA ALA A 235 30.54 5.82 -18.09
C ALA A 235 29.64 4.86 -18.86
N PHE A 236 30.22 3.74 -19.27
CA PHE A 236 29.54 2.60 -19.86
C PHE A 236 29.75 1.40 -18.95
N ARG A 237 28.67 0.70 -18.60
CA ARG A 237 28.71 -0.54 -17.82
C ARG A 237 27.99 -1.64 -18.57
N TYR A 238 28.61 -2.79 -18.66
CA TYR A 238 28.03 -4.00 -19.23
C TYR A 238 28.08 -5.12 -18.20
N PHE A 239 26.95 -5.79 -18.01
CA PHE A 239 26.81 -6.92 -17.12
C PHE A 239 26.31 -8.13 -17.89
N ARG A 240 26.87 -9.30 -17.60
CA ARG A 240 26.40 -10.58 -18.11
C ARG A 240 26.57 -11.68 -17.09
N ARG A 241 25.50 -12.45 -16.88
CA ARG A 241 25.54 -13.75 -16.21
C ARG A 241 26.01 -14.79 -17.23
N LEU A 242 27.24 -15.28 -17.06
CA LEU A 242 27.88 -16.24 -17.97
C LEU A 242 27.41 -17.67 -17.70
N THR A 243 27.22 -18.03 -16.43
CA THR A 243 26.61 -19.29 -16.01
C THR A 243 25.69 -19.05 -14.82
N GLN A 244 24.98 -20.07 -14.33
CA GLN A 244 24.15 -19.92 -13.13
C GLN A 244 24.95 -19.46 -11.91
N LYS A 245 26.26 -19.75 -11.84
CA LYS A 245 27.14 -19.40 -10.73
C LYS A 245 28.12 -18.26 -11.04
N LEU A 246 28.41 -17.99 -12.32
CA LEU A 246 29.41 -17.01 -12.74
C LEU A 246 28.75 -15.75 -13.33
N GLN A 247 29.08 -14.60 -12.75
CA GLN A 247 28.66 -13.29 -13.20
C GLN A 247 29.89 -12.46 -13.54
N ALA A 248 29.82 -11.70 -14.62
CA ALA A 248 30.88 -10.80 -15.04
C ALA A 248 30.31 -9.42 -15.34
N SER A 249 31.07 -8.38 -15.00
CA SER A 249 30.78 -7.01 -15.41
C SER A 249 32.05 -6.31 -15.86
N ALA A 250 31.90 -5.42 -16.83
CA ALA A 250 32.95 -4.55 -17.33
C ALA A 250 32.40 -3.14 -17.40
N ALA A 251 33.15 -2.18 -16.90
CA ALA A 251 32.80 -0.77 -16.97
C ALA A 251 33.98 0.05 -17.48
N ALA A 252 33.68 1.07 -18.29
CA ALA A 252 34.63 2.08 -18.73
C ALA A 252 34.10 3.44 -18.30
N THR A 253 34.90 4.24 -17.61
CA THR A 253 34.57 5.60 -17.17
C THR A 253 35.60 6.57 -17.70
N PHE A 254 35.14 7.63 -18.37
CA PHE A 254 35.95 8.66 -18.99
C PHE A 254 35.65 9.99 -18.28
N GLY A 255 36.64 10.54 -17.59
CA GLY A 255 36.56 11.88 -17.04
C GLY A 255 36.91 12.94 -18.09
N LEU A 256 36.10 13.97 -18.18
CA LEU A 256 36.25 15.11 -19.09
C LEU A 256 36.58 16.34 -18.23
N ALA A 257 37.85 16.72 -18.16
CA ALA A 257 38.26 17.90 -17.42
C ALA A 257 37.77 19.20 -18.09
N GLU A 258 37.31 20.17 -17.30
CA GLU A 258 37.05 21.54 -17.76
C GLU A 258 38.28 22.43 -17.53
N GLY A 259 38.77 23.05 -18.60
CA GLY A 259 39.86 24.03 -18.57
C GLY A 259 40.99 23.75 -19.55
N GLY A 260 40.84 24.22 -20.80
CA GLY A 260 41.92 24.48 -21.77
C GLY A 260 42.72 23.28 -22.34
N SER A 261 42.90 22.21 -21.57
CA SER A 261 43.54 20.96 -21.97
C SER A 261 42.61 19.80 -21.62
N THR A 262 41.96 19.21 -22.62
CA THR A 262 41.05 18.07 -22.45
C THR A 262 41.86 16.81 -22.07
N ILE A 263 42.24 16.69 -20.81
CA ILE A 263 42.83 15.46 -20.30
C ILE A 263 41.68 14.49 -20.06
N ILE A 264 41.53 13.51 -20.95
CA ILE A 264 40.61 12.39 -20.74
C ILE A 264 41.29 11.44 -19.76
N THR A 265 40.68 11.19 -18.60
CA THR A 265 41.16 10.20 -17.63
C THR A 265 40.36 8.91 -17.76
N PRO A 266 40.79 7.94 -18.60
CA PRO A 266 40.10 6.67 -18.72
C PRO A 266 40.32 5.82 -17.47
N SER A 267 39.28 5.14 -17.04
CA SER A 267 39.35 4.09 -16.03
C SER A 267 38.47 2.91 -16.42
N PHE A 268 38.99 1.70 -16.24
CA PHE A 268 38.24 0.47 -16.52
C PHE A 268 38.06 -0.33 -15.24
N LEU A 269 36.88 -0.89 -15.04
CA LEU A 269 36.57 -1.76 -13.91
C LEU A 269 36.04 -3.08 -14.44
N PHE A 270 36.81 -4.14 -14.21
CA PHE A 270 36.41 -5.51 -14.50
C PHE A 270 36.04 -6.19 -13.19
N SER A 271 34.87 -6.82 -13.12
CA SER A 271 34.46 -7.57 -11.93
C SER A 271 33.96 -8.96 -12.31
N VAL A 272 34.45 -9.98 -11.62
CA VAL A 272 33.96 -11.35 -11.74
C VAL A 272 33.49 -11.81 -10.38
N THR A 273 32.26 -12.30 -10.32
CA THR A 273 31.68 -12.89 -9.11
C THR A 273 31.32 -14.34 -9.39
N TYR A 274 31.79 -15.24 -8.54
CA TYR A 274 31.53 -16.66 -8.64
C TYR A 274 30.84 -17.17 -7.38
N GLN A 275 29.71 -17.83 -7.53
CA GLN A 275 28.98 -18.46 -6.45
C GLN A 275 29.56 -19.87 -6.19
N LEU A 276 30.38 -20.01 -5.14
CA LEU A 276 30.99 -21.29 -4.77
C LEU A 276 29.95 -22.27 -4.23
N THR A 277 29.11 -21.79 -3.30
CA THR A 277 28.02 -22.57 -2.68
C THR A 277 26.76 -21.70 -2.58
N HIS A 278 25.65 -22.24 -2.05
CA HIS A 278 24.42 -21.47 -1.85
C HIS A 278 24.60 -20.24 -0.95
N HIS A 279 25.56 -20.29 -0.02
CA HIS A 279 25.81 -19.23 0.96
C HIS A 279 27.14 -18.51 0.75
N LEU A 280 28.09 -19.08 -0.01
CA LEU A 280 29.42 -18.51 -0.23
C LEU A 280 29.60 -18.04 -1.68
N SER A 281 29.99 -16.79 -1.84
CA SER A 281 30.36 -16.18 -3.11
C SER A 281 31.76 -15.57 -3.03
N SER A 282 32.53 -15.66 -4.11
CA SER A 282 33.79 -14.94 -4.27
C SER A 282 33.61 -13.82 -5.27
N SER A 283 34.34 -12.73 -5.06
CA SER A 283 34.40 -11.61 -5.99
C SER A 283 35.85 -11.23 -6.24
N LEU A 284 36.16 -10.93 -7.50
CA LEU A 284 37.42 -10.37 -7.93
C LEU A 284 37.11 -9.13 -8.78
N GLN A 285 37.66 -7.99 -8.38
CA GLN A 285 37.49 -6.72 -9.07
C GLN A 285 38.86 -6.16 -9.42
N TRP A 286 39.02 -5.67 -10.63
CA TRP A 286 40.22 -5.02 -11.10
C TRP A 286 39.86 -3.66 -11.70
N LYS A 287 40.32 -2.60 -11.04
CA LYS A 287 40.19 -1.22 -11.46
C LYS A 287 41.52 -0.77 -12.07
N THR A 288 41.49 -0.22 -13.28
CA THR A 288 42.63 0.42 -13.96
C THR A 288 42.35 1.91 -14.15
N GLY A 289 43.38 2.75 -14.15
CA GLY A 289 43.29 4.21 -14.21
C GLY A 289 44.13 4.89 -13.13
N ALA A 290 43.78 6.12 -12.76
CA ALA A 290 44.50 6.89 -11.73
C ALA A 290 44.56 6.16 -10.37
N ASP A 291 43.45 5.52 -9.97
CA ASP A 291 43.38 4.68 -8.77
C ASP A 291 43.37 3.19 -9.14
N SER A 292 44.46 2.71 -9.73
CA SER A 292 44.56 1.29 -10.09
C SER A 292 44.62 0.40 -8.83
N CYS A 293 43.68 -0.55 -8.73
CA CYS A 293 43.62 -1.49 -7.62
C CYS A 293 42.99 -2.83 -8.02
N MET A 294 43.39 -3.90 -7.35
CA MET A 294 42.76 -5.22 -7.42
C MET A 294 42.15 -5.55 -6.07
N LYS A 295 40.87 -5.93 -6.05
CA LYS A 295 40.14 -6.31 -4.84
C LYS A 295 39.63 -7.74 -5.00
N GLY A 296 40.08 -8.63 -4.13
CA GLY A 296 39.57 -10.00 -4.02
C GLY A 296 38.83 -10.16 -2.71
N GLY A 297 37.74 -10.93 -2.68
CA GLY A 297 37.02 -11.16 -1.44
C GLY A 297 36.06 -12.34 -1.47
N LEU A 298 35.69 -12.78 -0.28
CA LEU A 298 34.69 -13.83 -0.04
C LEU A 298 33.53 -13.23 0.75
N HIS A 299 32.31 -13.54 0.33
CA HIS A 299 31.08 -13.12 0.98
C HIS A 299 30.25 -14.36 1.32
N TYR A 300 30.09 -14.61 2.61
CA TYR A 300 29.24 -15.64 3.18
C TYR A 300 27.96 -15.00 3.70
N ASP A 301 26.79 -15.43 3.23
CA ASP A 301 25.51 -14.91 3.69
C ASP A 301 24.51 -16.02 4.00
N ASN A 302 23.96 -15.95 5.20
CA ASN A 302 22.93 -16.82 5.73
C ASN A 302 21.84 -15.98 6.42
N GLN A 303 20.72 -16.59 6.80
CA GLN A 303 19.58 -15.90 7.41
C GLN A 303 19.97 -15.10 8.67
N THR A 304 20.88 -15.63 9.48
CA THR A 304 21.31 -15.03 10.75
C THR A 304 22.65 -14.30 10.68
N LEU A 305 23.51 -14.62 9.72
CA LEU A 305 24.89 -14.12 9.69
C LEU A 305 25.32 -13.79 8.26
N SER A 306 25.88 -12.60 8.09
CA SER A 306 26.59 -12.18 6.90
C SER A 306 28.04 -11.88 7.27
N VAL A 307 29.00 -12.51 6.61
CA VAL A 307 30.44 -12.23 6.79
C VAL A 307 31.07 -11.97 5.44
N SER A 308 31.76 -10.86 5.31
CA SER A 308 32.53 -10.50 4.12
C SER A 308 34.00 -10.37 4.52
N SER A 309 34.89 -10.91 3.70
CA SER A 309 36.32 -10.67 3.79
C SER A 309 36.79 -10.12 2.45
N ALA A 310 37.63 -9.10 2.47
CA ALA A 310 38.16 -8.49 1.27
C ALA A 310 39.62 -8.07 1.47
N ILE A 311 40.42 -8.26 0.44
CA ILE A 311 41.78 -7.76 0.34
C ILE A 311 41.83 -6.88 -0.90
N GLN A 312 42.18 -5.62 -0.71
CA GLN A 312 42.42 -4.68 -1.79
C GLN A 312 43.91 -4.35 -1.85
N LEU A 313 44.49 -4.52 -3.03
CA LEU A 313 45.87 -4.20 -3.35
C LEU A 313 45.88 -3.05 -4.37
N GLY A 314 46.42 -1.92 -4.00
CA GLY A 314 46.52 -0.74 -4.85
C GLY A 314 47.61 0.21 -4.36
N PHE A 315 48.15 1.02 -5.26
CA PHE A 315 49.29 1.90 -4.96
C PHE A 315 49.03 2.85 -3.79
N VAL A 316 47.82 3.42 -3.72
CA VAL A 316 47.42 4.37 -2.66
C VAL A 316 46.51 3.72 -1.62
N ASN A 317 45.73 2.70 -2.00
CA ASN A 317 44.64 2.17 -1.20
C ASN A 317 44.74 0.65 -1.04
N THR A 318 45.74 0.20 -0.27
CA THR A 318 45.94 -1.20 0.12
C THR A 318 45.38 -1.44 1.53
N TYR A 319 44.45 -2.39 1.65
CA TYR A 319 43.87 -2.78 2.94
C TYR A 319 43.31 -4.20 2.94
N GLY A 320 43.26 -4.81 4.12
CA GLY A 320 42.47 -6.01 4.39
C GLY A 320 41.23 -5.63 5.21
N ALA A 321 40.08 -6.24 4.93
CA ALA A 321 38.83 -5.96 5.63
C ALA A 321 38.08 -7.24 5.96
N ILE A 322 37.49 -7.27 7.16
CA ILE A 322 36.54 -8.28 7.60
C ILE A 322 35.31 -7.53 8.12
N ASP A 323 34.16 -7.76 7.49
CA ASP A 323 32.88 -7.18 7.83
C ASP A 323 31.93 -8.30 8.29
N GLY A 324 31.31 -8.16 9.45
CA GLY A 324 30.35 -9.10 10.01
C GLY A 324 29.04 -8.40 10.37
N VAL A 325 27.92 -8.98 9.94
CA VAL A 325 26.57 -8.57 10.31
C VAL A 325 25.83 -9.76 10.91
N TYR A 326 25.53 -9.67 12.20
CA TYR A 326 24.72 -10.67 12.88
C TYR A 326 23.29 -10.15 13.00
N ARG A 327 22.33 -10.89 12.43
CA ARG A 327 20.92 -10.54 12.36
C ARG A 327 20.16 -11.25 13.48
N PHE A 328 19.66 -10.49 14.46
CA PHE A 328 18.70 -11.01 15.43
C PHE A 328 17.29 -10.83 14.87
N PRO A 329 16.56 -11.93 14.59
CA PRO A 329 15.17 -11.84 14.12
C PRO A 329 14.35 -10.95 15.04
N ASP A 330 13.57 -10.04 14.46
CA ASP A 330 12.62 -9.12 15.13
C ASP A 330 13.21 -8.09 16.13
N ILE A 331 14.53 -8.13 16.41
CA ILE A 331 15.16 -7.25 17.40
C ILE A 331 16.04 -6.19 16.71
N CYS A 332 17.18 -6.60 16.14
CA CYS A 332 18.16 -5.69 15.52
C CYS A 332 19.25 -6.48 14.77
N ASN A 333 20.03 -5.78 13.96
CA ASN A 333 21.23 -6.28 13.31
C ASN A 333 22.46 -5.64 13.95
N LEU A 334 23.37 -6.46 14.47
CA LEU A 334 24.68 -6.01 14.92
C LEU A 334 25.65 -5.98 13.75
N ARG A 335 26.38 -4.88 13.61
CA ARG A 335 27.45 -4.71 12.62
C ARG A 335 28.78 -4.59 13.32
N CYS A 336 29.78 -5.26 12.80
CA CYS A 336 31.18 -5.16 13.23
C CYS A 336 32.05 -5.19 11.97
N SER A 337 32.98 -4.24 11.83
CA SER A 337 33.90 -4.15 10.70
C SER A 337 35.30 -3.88 11.23
N LEU A 338 36.27 -4.63 10.72
CA LEU A 338 37.69 -4.40 10.96
C LEU A 338 38.36 -4.22 9.61
N LYS A 339 38.90 -3.03 9.35
CA LYS A 339 39.72 -2.73 8.18
C LYS A 339 41.13 -2.41 8.64
N LEU A 340 42.11 -3.12 8.10
CA LEU A 340 43.52 -2.94 8.37
C LEU A 340 44.14 -2.26 7.16
N PHE A 341 44.42 -0.97 7.29
CA PHE A 341 45.17 -0.21 6.29
C PHE A 341 46.66 -0.25 6.64
N VAL A 342 47.50 0.05 5.65
CA VAL A 342 48.94 0.29 5.88
C VAL A 342 49.17 1.38 6.94
N PHE A 343 48.26 2.36 7.01
CA PHE A 343 48.34 3.51 7.94
C PHE A 343 47.60 3.28 9.28
N GLY A 344 47.19 2.04 9.57
CA GLY A 344 46.62 1.67 10.86
C GLY A 344 45.24 1.00 10.78
N PRO A 345 44.75 0.55 11.93
CA PRO A 345 43.46 -0.13 12.03
C PRO A 345 42.30 0.86 11.98
N TRP A 346 41.20 0.38 11.44
CA TRP A 346 39.90 1.04 11.40
C TRP A 346 38.87 0.04 11.89
N PHE A 347 38.24 0.35 13.01
CA PHE A 347 37.25 -0.48 13.66
C PHE A 347 35.89 0.21 13.61
N GLU A 348 34.86 -0.48 13.13
CA GLU A 348 33.48 0.00 13.19
C GLU A 348 32.61 -1.00 13.92
N TYR A 349 31.71 -0.52 14.75
CA TYR A 349 30.66 -1.34 15.34
C TYR A 349 29.37 -0.54 15.40
N GLY A 350 28.25 -1.21 15.25
CA GLY A 350 26.97 -0.53 15.17
C GLY A 350 25.78 -1.44 15.31
N ILE A 351 24.63 -0.80 15.47
CA ILE A 351 23.33 -1.44 15.58
C ILE A 351 22.45 -0.86 14.49
N ASP A 352 21.71 -1.71 13.80
CA ASP A 352 20.67 -1.33 12.84
C ASP A 352 19.35 -1.98 13.28
N ARG A 353 18.27 -1.19 13.36
CA ARG A 353 17.00 -1.63 13.92
C ARG A 353 15.83 -1.01 13.16
N GLN A 354 14.81 -1.83 12.89
CA GLN A 354 13.53 -1.35 12.42
C GLN A 354 12.80 -0.65 13.59
N LEU A 355 12.62 0.66 13.49
CA LEU A 355 12.00 1.49 14.53
C LEU A 355 10.46 1.47 14.43
N THR A 356 9.95 1.52 13.20
CA THR A 356 8.52 1.41 12.87
C THR A 356 8.35 0.59 11.59
N LYS A 357 7.10 0.26 11.21
CA LYS A 357 6.81 -0.47 9.97
C LYS A 357 7.48 0.11 8.72
N TYR A 358 7.68 1.43 8.68
CA TYR A 358 8.23 2.16 7.53
C TYR A 358 9.57 2.86 7.79
N THR A 359 10.11 2.78 9.02
CA THR A 359 11.34 3.51 9.41
C THR A 359 12.39 2.56 9.96
N HIS A 360 13.60 2.62 9.40
CA HIS A 360 14.79 1.91 9.87
C HIS A 360 15.80 2.93 10.43
N GLY A 361 16.35 2.68 11.60
CA GLY A 361 17.36 3.51 12.23
C GLY A 361 18.62 2.70 12.52
N SER A 362 19.78 3.29 12.27
CA SER A 362 21.07 2.67 12.58
C SER A 362 22.02 3.67 13.21
N ALA A 363 22.80 3.21 14.18
CA ALA A 363 23.88 3.95 14.81
C ALA A 363 25.17 3.14 14.67
N THR A 364 26.24 3.76 14.16
CA THR A 364 27.54 3.10 13.95
C THR A 364 28.64 3.99 14.47
N VAL A 365 29.46 3.46 15.38
CA VAL A 365 30.67 4.12 15.87
C VAL A 365 31.86 3.61 15.06
N ALA A 366 32.69 4.51 14.58
CA ALA A 366 33.94 4.19 13.89
C ALA A 366 35.11 4.80 14.66
N VAL A 367 36.13 3.98 14.89
CA VAL A 367 37.35 4.32 15.60
C VAL A 367 38.52 4.04 14.66
N SER A 368 39.33 5.04 14.37
CA SER A 368 40.48 4.91 13.48
C SER A 368 41.62 5.82 13.90
N SER A 369 42.85 5.43 13.57
CA SER A 369 44.05 6.23 13.87
C SER A 369 44.11 7.57 13.13
N ARG A 370 43.42 7.69 11.99
CA ARG A 370 43.46 8.89 11.14
C ARG A 370 42.28 9.84 11.35
N MET A 371 41.10 9.31 11.67
CA MET A 371 39.87 10.11 11.84
C MET A 371 39.37 10.16 13.28
N GLY A 372 40.12 9.58 14.23
CA GLY A 372 39.76 9.49 15.64
C GLY A 372 38.47 8.71 15.86
N VAL A 373 37.54 9.29 16.62
CA VAL A 373 36.25 8.69 16.98
C VAL A 373 35.12 9.44 16.27
N SER A 374 34.28 8.71 15.54
CA SER A 374 33.11 9.25 14.87
C SER A 374 31.87 8.39 15.09
N LEU A 375 30.70 9.04 15.12
CA LEU A 375 29.39 8.41 15.25
C LEU A 375 28.56 8.72 14.01
N ARG A 376 28.09 7.71 13.31
CA ARG A 376 27.19 7.83 12.17
C ARG A 376 25.79 7.39 12.56
N LEU A 377 24.85 8.33 12.56
CA LEU A 377 23.42 8.05 12.72
C LEU A 377 22.75 8.05 11.35
N LYS A 378 21.99 7.01 11.01
CA LYS A 378 21.25 6.93 9.74
C LYS A 378 19.80 6.54 10.00
N PHE A 379 18.88 7.25 9.37
CA PHE A 379 17.44 7.03 9.43
C PHE A 379 16.89 6.89 8.00
N THR A 380 16.25 5.78 7.70
CA THR A 380 15.63 5.52 6.39
C THR A 380 14.12 5.43 6.58
N ARG A 381 13.35 6.27 5.88
CA ARG A 381 11.88 6.23 5.88
C ARG A 381 11.36 6.27 4.44
N GLY A 382 10.66 5.21 4.04
CA GLY A 382 10.24 5.05 2.64
C GLY A 382 11.45 5.07 1.70
N SER A 383 11.44 5.95 0.70
CA SER A 383 12.54 6.13 -0.25
C SER A 383 13.55 7.23 0.12
N GLN A 384 13.43 7.80 1.32
CA GLN A 384 14.33 8.84 1.82
C GLN A 384 15.28 8.31 2.90
N ALA A 385 16.57 8.65 2.79
CA ALA A 385 17.60 8.29 3.76
C ALA A 385 18.31 9.54 4.32
N PHE A 386 18.24 9.73 5.63
CA PHE A 386 18.91 10.80 6.37
C PHE A 386 20.16 10.23 7.05
N THR A 387 21.33 10.84 6.86
CA THR A 387 22.61 10.38 7.44
C THR A 387 23.31 11.54 8.14
N PHE A 388 23.66 11.35 9.41
CA PHE A 388 24.32 12.35 10.25
C PHE A 388 25.63 11.78 10.77
N PRO A 389 26.75 11.93 10.03
CA PRO A 389 28.07 11.64 10.55
C PRO A 389 28.54 12.76 11.48
N LEU A 390 28.83 12.39 12.72
CA LEU A 390 29.30 13.25 13.79
C LEU A 390 30.76 12.89 14.05
N GLN A 391 31.69 13.81 13.79
CA GLN A 391 33.10 13.66 14.16
C GLN A 391 33.26 14.14 15.60
N ILE A 392 33.60 13.23 16.51
CA ILE A 392 33.57 13.51 17.95
C ILE A 392 34.95 13.91 18.47
N SER A 393 36.02 13.24 18.04
CA SER A 393 37.39 13.63 18.36
C SER A 393 38.34 13.15 17.26
N GLN A 394 39.47 13.85 17.10
CA GLN A 394 40.54 13.48 16.17
C GLN A 394 41.48 12.42 16.74
N ASP A 395 41.50 12.27 18.08
CA ASP A 395 42.32 11.31 18.79
C ASP A 395 41.50 10.11 19.28
N ILE A 396 42.18 8.97 19.45
CA ILE A 396 41.56 7.77 20.01
C ILE A 396 41.59 7.88 21.54
N VAL A 397 40.59 8.55 22.10
CA VAL A 397 40.41 8.67 23.56
C VAL A 397 39.33 7.70 24.03
N PRO A 398 39.59 6.84 25.05
CA PRO A 398 38.60 5.89 25.57
C PRO A 398 37.31 6.54 26.09
N SER A 399 37.40 7.73 26.70
CA SER A 399 36.24 8.49 27.18
C SER A 399 35.31 8.87 26.02
N THR A 400 35.88 9.31 24.90
CA THR A 400 35.13 9.67 23.69
C THR A 400 34.41 8.45 23.09
N ILE A 401 35.04 7.27 23.09
CA ILE A 401 34.39 6.02 22.65
C ILE A 401 33.22 5.66 23.57
N PHE A 402 33.37 5.85 24.88
CA PHE A 402 32.31 5.64 25.85
C PHE A 402 31.12 6.58 25.58
N TYR A 403 31.36 7.87 25.38
CA TYR A 403 30.28 8.81 25.05
C TYR A 403 29.64 8.53 23.68
N ALA A 404 30.44 8.17 22.67
CA ALA A 404 29.95 7.81 21.34
C ALA A 404 28.99 6.60 21.35
N THR A 405 29.04 5.77 22.39
CA THR A 405 28.19 4.58 22.54
C THR A 405 27.06 4.77 23.53
N VAL A 406 27.36 5.30 24.72
CA VAL A 406 26.42 5.41 25.82
C VAL A 406 25.45 6.57 25.60
N ALA A 407 25.90 7.70 25.07
CA ALA A 407 25.01 8.85 24.85
C ALA A 407 23.92 8.56 23.81
N PRO A 408 24.20 8.00 22.62
CA PRO A 408 23.14 7.68 21.64
C PRO A 408 22.18 6.59 22.11
N THR A 409 22.66 5.62 22.89
CA THR A 409 21.81 4.54 23.42
C THR A 409 20.88 5.07 24.52
N LEU A 410 21.36 5.91 25.43
CA LEU A 410 20.52 6.59 26.40
C LEU A 410 19.54 7.56 25.73
N ALA A 411 20.00 8.36 24.76
CA ALA A 411 19.14 9.26 23.99
C ALA A 411 18.05 8.48 23.26
N TYR A 412 18.37 7.31 22.68
CA TYR A 412 17.39 6.43 22.08
C TYR A 412 16.36 5.92 23.10
N LEU A 413 16.77 5.48 24.30
CA LEU A 413 15.84 5.02 25.33
C LEU A 413 14.87 6.12 25.77
N VAL A 414 15.36 7.36 25.87
CA VAL A 414 14.54 8.54 26.17
C VAL A 414 13.58 8.84 25.02
N LEU A 415 14.06 8.89 23.77
CA LEU A 415 13.24 9.14 22.59
C LEU A 415 12.19 8.04 22.37
N ASP A 416 12.54 6.78 22.62
CA ASP A 416 11.64 5.64 22.52
C ASP A 416 10.48 5.78 23.52
N ARG A 417 10.80 6.13 24.77
CA ARG A 417 9.82 6.28 25.83
C ARG A 417 8.95 7.53 25.69
N LEU A 418 9.52 8.65 25.23
CA LEU A 418 8.82 9.95 25.17
C LEU A 418 8.11 10.23 23.84
N ILE A 419 8.62 9.72 22.71
CA ILE A 419 8.13 10.09 21.38
C ILE A 419 7.66 8.87 20.59
N ILE A 420 8.51 7.85 20.43
CA ILE A 420 8.23 6.74 19.49
C ILE A 420 7.04 5.89 19.96
N ARG A 421 7.07 5.39 21.20
CA ARG A 421 5.99 4.58 21.76
C ARG A 421 4.64 5.31 21.86
N PRO A 422 4.55 6.55 22.40
CA PRO A 422 3.26 7.23 22.45
C PRO A 422 2.71 7.52 21.05
N PHE A 423 3.55 7.83 20.07
CA PHE A 423 3.09 8.01 18.68
C PHE A 423 2.58 6.71 18.07
N ALA A 424 3.30 5.59 18.25
CA ALA A 424 2.86 4.29 17.76
C ALA A 424 1.53 3.84 18.37
N ARG A 425 1.34 4.10 19.68
CA ARG A 425 0.07 3.85 20.37
C ARG A 425 -1.05 4.74 19.84
N SER A 426 -0.79 6.03 19.63
CA SER A 426 -1.78 6.96 19.08
C SER A 426 -2.25 6.56 17.68
N GLU A 427 -1.36 6.08 16.81
CA GLU A 427 -1.73 5.56 15.49
C GLU A 427 -2.61 4.31 15.59
N GLN A 428 -2.26 3.36 16.47
CA GLN A 428 -3.11 2.19 16.71
C GLN A 428 -4.50 2.59 17.24
N GLU A 429 -4.56 3.56 18.15
CA GLU A 429 -5.83 4.08 18.68
C GLU A 429 -6.67 4.78 17.60
N LYS A 430 -6.05 5.52 16.66
CA LYS A 430 -6.75 6.11 15.52
C LYS A 430 -7.29 5.05 14.56
N GLU A 431 -6.49 4.04 14.23
CA GLU A 431 -6.94 2.93 13.38
C GLU A 431 -8.10 2.17 14.03
N GLN A 432 -8.03 1.95 15.35
CA GLN A 432 -9.11 1.32 16.09
C GLN A 432 -10.37 2.17 16.09
N LYS A 433 -10.27 3.47 16.40
CA LYS A 433 -11.42 4.40 16.34
C LYS A 433 -12.04 4.44 14.95
N LYS A 434 -11.22 4.47 13.90
CA LYS A 434 -11.72 4.44 12.51
C LYS A 434 -12.52 3.17 12.23
N ARG A 435 -12.05 2.00 12.69
CA ARG A 435 -12.79 0.74 12.55
C ARG A 435 -14.09 0.76 13.36
N GLU A 436 -14.08 1.34 14.55
CA GLU A 436 -15.27 1.50 15.40
C GLU A 436 -16.30 2.44 14.75
N ASP A 437 -15.86 3.56 14.19
CA ASP A 437 -16.72 4.53 13.49
C ASP A 437 -17.33 3.91 12.22
N GLU A 438 -16.53 3.22 11.40
CA GLU A 438 -17.01 2.50 10.21
C GLU A 438 -18.03 1.40 10.57
N ALA A 439 -17.80 0.67 11.66
CA ALA A 439 -18.74 -0.33 12.15
C ALA A 439 -20.05 0.31 12.64
N ARG A 440 -19.95 1.45 13.34
CA ARG A 440 -21.11 2.21 13.84
C ARG A 440 -21.95 2.79 12.71
N GLU A 441 -21.31 3.30 11.66
CA GLU A 441 -21.98 3.84 10.47
C GLU A 441 -22.78 2.75 9.75
N LYS A 442 -22.15 1.59 9.48
CA LYS A 442 -22.83 0.43 8.87
C LYS A 442 -24.01 -0.06 9.71
N GLN A 443 -23.88 -0.04 11.04
CA GLN A 443 -24.98 -0.44 11.92
C GLN A 443 -26.14 0.58 11.88
N ALA A 444 -25.83 1.88 11.89
CA ALA A 444 -26.84 2.94 11.81
C ALA A 444 -27.60 2.90 10.47
N GLU A 445 -26.92 2.58 9.38
CA GLU A 445 -27.50 2.40 8.05
C GLU A 445 -28.49 1.24 8.02
N ARG A 446 -28.08 0.02 8.44
CA ARG A 446 -28.99 -1.14 8.52
C ARG A 446 -30.19 -0.89 9.42
N ARG A 447 -30.02 -0.13 10.50
CA ARG A 447 -31.12 0.29 11.37
C ARG A 447 -32.12 1.17 10.62
N ARG A 448 -31.67 2.15 9.85
CA ARG A 448 -32.55 3.01 9.03
C ARG A 448 -33.30 2.19 7.98
N GLU A 449 -32.61 1.28 7.29
CA GLU A 449 -33.24 0.39 6.30
C GLU A 449 -34.35 -0.47 6.92
N ALA A 450 -34.09 -1.06 8.08
CA ALA A 450 -35.07 -1.88 8.78
C ALA A 450 -36.29 -1.06 9.21
N ILE A 451 -36.10 0.15 9.74
CA ILE A 451 -37.21 1.04 10.14
C ILE A 451 -38.05 1.43 8.93
N ASN A 452 -37.43 1.83 7.83
CA ASN A 452 -38.13 2.19 6.59
C ASN A 452 -38.93 0.99 6.04
N ALA A 453 -38.34 -0.21 6.06
CA ALA A 453 -39.02 -1.42 5.65
C ALA A 453 -40.23 -1.73 6.56
N GLN A 454 -40.10 -1.57 7.88
CA GLN A 454 -41.22 -1.74 8.82
C GLN A 454 -42.35 -0.75 8.52
N GLU A 455 -42.04 0.51 8.22
CA GLU A 455 -43.04 1.52 7.91
C GLU A 455 -43.85 1.17 6.65
N VAL A 456 -43.17 0.73 5.58
CA VAL A 456 -43.83 0.27 4.34
C VAL A 456 -44.70 -0.96 4.60
N LEU A 457 -44.25 -1.88 5.45
CA LEU A 457 -44.97 -3.12 5.73
C LEU A 457 -46.20 -2.93 6.63
N ARG A 458 -46.30 -1.83 7.40
CA ARG A 458 -47.44 -1.57 8.29
C ARG A 458 -48.78 -1.55 7.54
N SER A 459 -48.82 -1.00 6.32
CA SER A 459 -50.06 -0.95 5.54
C SER A 459 -50.58 -2.33 5.11
N LEU A 460 -49.70 -3.34 5.05
CA LEU A 460 -50.07 -4.71 4.70
C LEU A 460 -50.53 -5.52 5.91
N VAL A 461 -50.08 -5.17 7.11
CA VAL A 461 -50.38 -5.92 8.33
C VAL A 461 -51.88 -5.92 8.64
N ASP A 462 -52.56 -4.78 8.48
CA ASP A 462 -53.99 -4.69 8.79
C ASP A 462 -54.82 -5.56 7.84
N GLN A 463 -54.48 -5.55 6.54
CA GLN A 463 -55.12 -6.41 5.53
C GLN A 463 -54.94 -7.90 5.82
N ILE A 464 -53.76 -8.29 6.33
CA ILE A 464 -53.46 -9.68 6.69
C ILE A 464 -54.22 -10.09 7.95
N LYS A 465 -54.29 -9.21 8.97
CA LYS A 465 -55.08 -9.47 10.18
C LYS A 465 -56.57 -9.64 9.87
N ASP A 466 -57.12 -8.81 8.99
CA ASP A 466 -58.52 -8.90 8.58
C ASP A 466 -58.81 -10.18 7.79
N ARG A 467 -57.88 -10.61 6.93
CA ARG A 467 -58.00 -11.87 6.17
C ARG A 467 -57.94 -13.11 7.05
N GLU A 468 -57.04 -13.13 8.03
CA GLU A 468 -56.84 -14.26 8.94
C GLU A 468 -57.99 -14.37 9.98
N GLY A 469 -58.65 -13.25 10.31
CA GLY A 469 -59.81 -13.23 11.20
C GLY A 469 -59.51 -13.75 12.62
N LEU A 470 -60.56 -14.12 13.37
CA LEU A 470 -60.45 -14.58 14.77
C LEU A 470 -59.84 -15.99 14.93
N GLU A 471 -59.82 -16.78 13.86
CA GLU A 471 -59.36 -18.17 13.89
C GLU A 471 -57.92 -18.36 13.37
N GLY A 472 -57.37 -17.35 12.70
CA GLY A 472 -56.03 -17.38 12.11
C GLY A 472 -54.89 -17.05 13.07
N LEU A 473 -53.66 -17.04 12.56
CA LEU A 473 -52.44 -16.81 13.35
C LEU A 473 -52.10 -15.32 13.39
N ILE A 474 -52.20 -14.69 14.56
CA ILE A 474 -51.91 -13.26 14.76
C ILE A 474 -50.74 -13.11 15.74
N ILE A 475 -49.66 -12.48 15.29
CA ILE A 475 -48.52 -12.12 16.13
C ILE A 475 -48.88 -10.86 16.93
N LEU A 476 -48.89 -11.01 18.24
CA LEU A 476 -49.20 -9.93 19.19
C LEU A 476 -47.95 -9.10 19.50
N GLU A 477 -46.81 -9.78 19.64
CA GLU A 477 -45.54 -9.14 20.00
C GLU A 477 -44.38 -10.01 19.54
N ALA A 478 -43.37 -9.41 18.92
CA ALA A 478 -42.13 -10.09 18.63
C ALA A 478 -40.92 -9.18 18.83
N ARG A 479 -39.90 -9.70 19.51
CA ARG A 479 -38.68 -8.96 19.89
C ARG A 479 -37.44 -9.75 19.47
N TYR A 480 -36.48 -9.08 18.86
CA TYR A 480 -35.22 -9.69 18.40
C TYR A 480 -34.01 -8.95 18.99
N GLY A 481 -33.02 -9.68 19.50
CA GLY A 481 -31.82 -9.08 20.11
C GLY A 481 -31.32 -9.90 21.30
N GLN A 482 -30.61 -9.24 22.22
CA GLN A 482 -30.11 -9.88 23.44
C GLN A 482 -31.23 -9.96 24.51
N LEU A 483 -31.94 -11.08 24.56
CA LEU A 483 -33.05 -11.29 25.51
C LEU A 483 -32.54 -12.06 26.74
N GLY A 484 -31.96 -11.34 27.72
CA GLY A 484 -31.50 -11.85 29.01
C GLY A 484 -32.35 -11.38 30.21
N LEU A 485 -32.31 -12.12 31.33
CA LEU A 485 -33.15 -11.97 32.53
C LEU A 485 -32.83 -10.75 33.45
N THR A 486 -32.07 -9.75 33.01
CA THR A 486 -31.70 -8.61 33.85
C THR A 486 -32.35 -7.31 33.36
N THR A 487 -33.36 -6.85 34.11
CA THR A 487 -34.06 -5.58 33.97
C THR A 487 -33.16 -4.40 34.34
N THR A 488 -32.27 -4.01 33.42
CA THR A 488 -31.60 -2.69 33.47
C THR A 488 -31.96 -1.90 32.22
N ASN A 489 -32.23 -0.60 32.37
CA ASN A 489 -32.76 0.29 31.33
C ASN A 489 -31.87 0.38 30.07
N GLU A 490 -30.59 0.02 30.15
CA GLU A 490 -29.65 -0.02 29.02
C GLU A 490 -29.96 -1.13 27.99
N ASN A 491 -30.66 -2.20 28.39
CA ASN A 491 -31.02 -3.31 27.50
C ASN A 491 -32.09 -2.92 26.45
N SER A 492 -32.76 -1.78 26.61
CA SER A 492 -33.74 -1.27 25.62
C SER A 492 -33.12 -0.90 24.28
N ILE A 493 -31.82 -0.60 24.23
CA ILE A 493 -31.08 -0.22 23.02
C ILE A 493 -30.71 -1.45 22.17
N LYS A 494 -30.66 -2.63 22.81
CA LYS A 494 -30.17 -3.89 22.25
C LYS A 494 -31.29 -4.83 21.77
N ILE A 495 -32.54 -4.37 21.78
CA ILE A 495 -33.72 -5.15 21.38
C ILE A 495 -34.48 -4.36 20.31
N ILE A 496 -34.93 -5.07 19.27
CA ILE A 496 -35.72 -4.51 18.18
C ILE A 496 -37.11 -5.14 18.18
N ASP A 497 -38.13 -4.31 17.92
CA ASP A 497 -39.48 -4.80 17.65
C ASP A 497 -39.57 -5.27 16.21
N VAL A 498 -39.93 -6.54 16.02
CA VAL A 498 -40.06 -7.22 14.72
C VAL A 498 -41.45 -7.81 14.52
N THR A 499 -42.45 -7.28 15.24
CA THR A 499 -43.85 -7.71 15.15
C THR A 499 -44.40 -7.52 13.74
N VAL A 500 -44.17 -6.35 13.15
CA VAL A 500 -44.69 -5.98 11.82
C VAL A 500 -44.10 -6.87 10.71
N PRO A 501 -42.76 -7.01 10.58
CA PRO A 501 -42.18 -7.87 9.55
C PRO A 501 -42.60 -9.34 9.67
N LEU A 502 -42.68 -9.86 10.89
CA LEU A 502 -43.09 -11.25 11.10
C LEU A 502 -44.55 -11.50 10.76
N GLN A 503 -45.44 -10.55 11.06
CA GLN A 503 -46.86 -10.69 10.73
C GLN A 503 -47.07 -10.78 9.21
N VAL A 504 -46.29 -10.05 8.42
CA VAL A 504 -46.37 -10.11 6.95
C VAL A 504 -45.93 -11.46 6.38
N LEU A 505 -45.07 -12.19 7.09
CA LEU A 505 -44.60 -13.51 6.68
C LEU A 505 -45.62 -14.63 6.98
N VAL A 506 -46.70 -14.34 7.69
CA VAL A 506 -47.78 -15.30 7.97
C VAL A 506 -48.60 -15.54 6.70
N LYS A 507 -48.77 -16.82 6.33
CA LYS A 507 -49.62 -17.24 5.21
C LYS A 507 -50.42 -18.47 5.61
N ASP A 508 -51.72 -18.43 5.35
CA ASP A 508 -52.66 -19.53 5.62
C ASP A 508 -52.57 -20.01 7.08
N SER A 509 -52.58 -19.06 8.02
CA SER A 509 -52.44 -19.31 9.46
C SER A 509 -51.16 -20.06 9.87
N THR A 510 -50.12 -20.01 9.04
CA THR A 510 -48.80 -20.60 9.35
C THR A 510 -47.66 -19.61 9.11
N LEU A 511 -46.63 -19.66 9.95
CA LEU A 511 -45.38 -18.93 9.77
C LEU A 511 -44.26 -19.94 9.59
N LYS A 512 -43.54 -19.85 8.47
CA LYS A 512 -42.38 -20.71 8.20
C LYS A 512 -41.18 -19.86 7.79
N ILE A 513 -40.18 -19.83 8.66
CA ILE A 513 -38.87 -19.24 8.40
C ILE A 513 -37.89 -20.41 8.38
N ALA A 514 -37.48 -20.81 7.17
CA ALA A 514 -36.42 -21.78 7.00
C ALA A 514 -35.10 -21.05 7.20
N THR A 515 -34.35 -21.31 8.28
CA THR A 515 -33.09 -20.62 8.51
C THR A 515 -31.90 -21.57 8.58
N THR A 516 -30.95 -21.31 7.69
CA THR A 516 -29.53 -21.70 7.73
C THR A 516 -28.62 -20.48 7.99
N VAL A 517 -29.19 -19.27 8.07
CA VAL A 517 -28.52 -17.96 8.18
C VAL A 517 -29.16 -17.14 9.31
N SER A 518 -28.46 -16.13 9.84
CA SER A 518 -28.97 -15.22 10.88
C SER A 518 -30.27 -14.51 10.48
N LYS A 519 -31.22 -14.40 11.42
CA LYS A 519 -32.50 -13.69 11.22
C LYS A 519 -32.33 -12.18 11.05
N SER A 520 -31.17 -11.63 11.39
CA SER A 520 -30.81 -10.22 11.15
C SER A 520 -30.79 -9.83 9.66
N ASN A 521 -30.71 -10.80 8.75
CA ASN A 521 -30.73 -10.57 7.30
C ASN A 521 -32.16 -10.56 6.72
N LEU A 522 -33.20 -10.74 7.53
CA LEU A 522 -34.59 -10.66 7.08
C LEU A 522 -35.01 -9.20 6.85
N THR A 523 -35.91 -8.96 5.90
CA THR A 523 -36.45 -7.64 5.63
C THR A 523 -37.14 -7.06 6.87
N GLY A 524 -36.79 -5.84 7.27
CA GLY A 524 -37.33 -5.20 8.48
C GLY A 524 -36.66 -5.66 9.80
N PHE A 525 -35.65 -6.53 9.71
CA PHE A 525 -34.75 -6.88 10.81
C PHE A 525 -33.41 -6.15 10.64
N TYR A 526 -32.72 -5.91 11.75
CA TYR A 526 -31.30 -5.56 11.78
C TYR A 526 -30.66 -6.20 13.00
N ASP A 527 -29.33 -6.16 13.06
CA ASP A 527 -28.58 -6.67 14.20
C ASP A 527 -28.33 -5.58 15.26
N PRO A 528 -29.00 -5.61 16.43
CA PRO A 528 -28.74 -4.65 17.49
C PRO A 528 -27.49 -4.96 18.32
N CYS A 529 -26.95 -6.18 18.28
CA CYS A 529 -25.90 -6.67 19.18
C CYS A 529 -24.83 -7.47 18.42
N ILE A 530 -24.02 -6.80 17.60
CA ILE A 530 -23.00 -7.45 16.76
C ILE A 530 -22.00 -8.23 17.63
N GLY A 531 -21.87 -9.53 17.36
CA GLY A 531 -20.93 -10.42 18.06
C GLY A 531 -21.44 -11.03 19.36
N GLU A 532 -22.63 -10.65 19.83
CA GLU A 532 -23.27 -11.24 21.01
C GLU A 532 -24.38 -12.23 20.61
N GLU A 533 -24.79 -13.09 21.54
CA GLU A 533 -25.88 -14.05 21.31
C GLU A 533 -27.23 -13.35 21.17
N LYS A 534 -27.97 -13.71 20.12
CA LYS A 534 -29.28 -13.15 19.80
C LYS A 534 -30.35 -14.23 19.82
N SER A 535 -31.54 -13.82 20.24
CA SER A 535 -32.72 -14.66 20.23
C SER A 535 -33.92 -13.88 19.69
N LEU A 536 -34.91 -14.62 19.21
CA LEU A 536 -36.19 -14.10 18.75
C LEU A 536 -37.28 -14.58 19.70
N PHE A 537 -37.92 -13.64 20.36
CA PHE A 537 -39.12 -13.87 21.16
C PHE A 537 -40.37 -13.60 20.30
N ILE A 538 -41.33 -14.52 20.31
CA ILE A 538 -42.60 -14.37 19.60
C ILE A 538 -43.76 -14.73 20.53
N LYS A 539 -44.73 -13.83 20.63
CA LYS A 539 -46.02 -14.02 21.27
C LYS A 539 -47.11 -13.91 20.22
N TYR A 540 -47.93 -14.94 20.05
CA TYR A 540 -48.96 -15.01 19.01
C TYR A 540 -50.27 -15.60 19.54
N SER A 541 -51.36 -15.32 18.85
CA SER A 541 -52.70 -15.85 19.08
C SER A 541 -53.08 -16.77 17.92
N LEU A 542 -53.66 -17.93 18.23
CA LEU A 542 -54.27 -18.84 17.26
C LEU A 542 -55.59 -19.34 17.83
N ARG A 543 -56.71 -19.17 17.13
CA ARG A 543 -58.06 -19.55 17.62
C ARG A 543 -58.36 -19.03 19.03
N SER A 544 -58.02 -17.77 19.29
CA SER A 544 -58.16 -17.11 20.60
C SER A 544 -57.31 -17.69 21.76
N GLN A 545 -56.34 -18.56 21.48
CA GLN A 545 -55.35 -19.02 22.47
C GLN A 545 -54.00 -18.33 22.25
N ILE A 546 -53.41 -17.82 23.34
CA ILE A 546 -52.13 -17.11 23.30
C ILE A 546 -50.99 -18.09 23.57
N HIS A 547 -49.97 -18.05 22.72
CA HIS A 547 -48.76 -18.85 22.81
C HIS A 547 -47.52 -17.94 22.81
N THR A 548 -46.48 -18.36 23.53
CA THR A 548 -45.21 -17.64 23.63
C THR A 548 -44.05 -18.61 23.41
N ILE A 549 -43.11 -18.27 22.52
CA ILE A 549 -41.97 -19.12 22.16
C ILE A 549 -40.71 -18.26 21.97
N LEU A 550 -39.56 -18.80 22.38
CA LEU A 550 -38.23 -18.23 22.16
C LEU A 550 -37.45 -19.11 21.18
N TYR A 551 -36.87 -18.49 20.15
CA TYR A 551 -36.00 -19.14 19.17
C TYR A 551 -34.59 -18.57 19.22
N LYS A 552 -33.55 -19.39 19.00
CA LYS A 552 -32.20 -18.88 18.77
C LYS A 552 -32.11 -18.24 17.38
N ASP A 553 -31.10 -17.41 17.15
CA ASP A 553 -30.93 -16.67 15.90
C ASP A 553 -30.93 -17.54 14.63
N THR A 554 -30.34 -18.73 14.66
CA THR A 554 -30.25 -19.61 13.47
C THR A 554 -31.36 -20.65 13.37
N ASP A 555 -32.10 -20.91 14.44
CA ASP A 555 -33.09 -22.01 14.47
C ASP A 555 -34.26 -21.74 13.50
N PRO A 556 -34.79 -22.75 12.80
CA PRO A 556 -35.96 -22.57 11.96
C PRO A 556 -37.20 -22.23 12.81
N VAL A 557 -38.00 -21.27 12.35
CA VAL A 557 -39.26 -20.88 13.01
C VAL A 557 -40.42 -21.50 12.24
N ILE A 558 -41.18 -22.37 12.91
CA ILE A 558 -42.39 -22.98 12.34
C ILE A 558 -43.53 -22.78 13.34
N LEU A 559 -44.53 -21.97 12.96
CA LEU A 559 -45.76 -21.78 13.71
C LEU A 559 -46.96 -22.22 12.84
N PRO A 560 -47.99 -22.84 13.43
CA PRO A 560 -48.08 -23.27 14.83
C PRO A 560 -47.20 -24.50 15.12
N ASN A 561 -46.45 -24.44 16.22
CA ASN A 561 -45.56 -25.52 16.63
C ASN A 561 -46.38 -26.66 17.26
N ARG A 562 -46.55 -27.78 16.55
CA ARG A 562 -47.31 -28.94 17.04
C ARG A 562 -46.58 -29.75 18.13
N GLY A 563 -45.31 -29.43 18.41
CA GLY A 563 -44.42 -30.25 19.23
C GLY A 563 -44.17 -29.79 20.67
N ASN A 564 -44.63 -28.61 21.09
CA ASN A 564 -44.36 -28.10 22.45
C ASN A 564 -45.56 -27.28 22.97
N GLN A 565 -46.43 -27.90 23.77
CA GLN A 565 -47.20 -27.16 24.77
C GLN A 565 -46.20 -26.72 25.85
N ILE A 566 -45.81 -25.44 25.87
CA ILE A 566 -45.07 -24.88 27.00
C ILE A 566 -45.99 -23.91 27.73
N TYR A 567 -46.14 -24.24 29.02
CA TYR A 567 -46.81 -23.59 30.13
C TYR A 567 -47.22 -22.13 29.96
N LEU A 568 -48.50 -21.88 30.25
CA LEU A 568 -48.99 -20.65 30.85
C LEU A 568 -48.08 -20.28 32.03
N PHE A 569 -47.20 -19.29 31.86
CA PHE A 569 -46.78 -18.49 33.00
C PHE A 569 -47.99 -17.66 33.41
N LEU A 570 -48.67 -18.14 34.45
CA LEU A 570 -49.71 -17.42 35.16
C LEU A 570 -49.19 -16.02 35.50
N SER A 571 -49.94 -15.03 35.05
CA SER A 571 -50.02 -13.72 35.68
C SER A 571 -50.31 -13.91 37.16
N ASN A 572 -49.31 -13.66 38.00
CA ASN A 572 -49.46 -13.20 39.38
C ASN A 572 -48.09 -12.73 39.82
N GLN A 573 -47.84 -11.43 39.69
CA GLN A 573 -47.07 -10.54 40.57
C GLN A 573 -47.03 -9.18 39.88
N ILE A 574 -48.19 -8.53 39.84
CA ILE A 574 -48.29 -7.08 39.92
C ILE A 574 -48.63 -6.84 41.39
N GLU A 575 -47.61 -6.53 42.16
CA GLU A 575 -47.62 -5.58 43.29
C GLU A 575 -46.21 -4.96 43.38
#